data_AF-A0A6B0X6M7-F1
#
_entry.id   AF-A0A6B0X6M7-F1
#
_cell.length_a   1.000
_cell.length_b   1.000
_cell.length_c   1.000
_cell.angle_alpha   90.00
_cell.angle_beta   90.00
_cell.angle_gamma   90.00
#
_symmetry.space_group_name_H-M   'P 1'
#
loop_
_entity.id
_entity.type
_entity.pdbx_description
1 polymer ?
#
loop_
_entity_poly.entity_id
_entity_poly.type
_entity_poly.pdbx_seq_one_letter_code
_entity_poly.pdbx_strand_id
1 'polypeptide(L)'
;MSDNYHNLLKEAAQLYKKYEAGYPDPFNIFSVLRKEKDEVYLHSRFLYELLNYSKPGSQTRENLEDFLQHVGVEGFELWGAKVERERDYIDIRIINDTSRQAIMIENKIEASDRSEQLQKYYDTLEKNYSKIHPLYLTLY
;
A
#
# COMPACT_ATOMS: atom_id res chain seq x y z
N MET A 1 -26.42 3.77 11.59
CA MET A 1 -25.02 4.10 11.24
C MET A 1 -24.88 5.00 9.99
N SER A 2 -25.96 5.55 9.40
CA SER A 2 -25.89 6.21 8.07
C SER A 2 -25.42 7.67 8.05
N ASP A 3 -25.74 8.47 9.08
CA ASP A 3 -25.64 9.94 8.93
C ASP A 3 -24.23 10.49 9.22
N ASN A 4 -23.52 9.88 10.18
CA ASN A 4 -22.13 10.26 10.49
C ASN A 4 -21.16 9.90 9.37
N TYR A 5 -21.37 8.76 8.72
CA TYR A 5 -20.54 8.33 7.59
C TYR A 5 -20.72 9.29 6.40
N HIS A 6 -21.96 9.68 6.11
CA HIS A 6 -22.25 10.62 5.02
C HIS A 6 -21.66 12.02 5.28
N ASN A 7 -21.71 12.49 6.52
CA ASN A 7 -21.10 13.76 6.92
C ASN A 7 -19.57 13.72 6.85
N LEU A 8 -18.94 12.65 7.34
CA LEU A 8 -17.49 12.45 7.24
C LEU A 8 -17.02 12.45 5.77
N LEU A 9 -17.72 11.72 4.90
CA LEU A 9 -17.42 11.71 3.46
C LEU A 9 -17.58 13.09 2.84
N LYS A 10 -18.59 13.86 3.25
CA LYS A 10 -18.82 15.21 2.73
C LYS A 10 -17.71 16.17 3.15
N GLU A 11 -17.28 16.11 4.42
CA GLU A 11 -16.18 16.91 4.95
C GLU A 11 -14.85 16.56 4.28
N ALA A 12 -14.52 15.27 4.19
CA ALA A 12 -13.33 14.82 3.50
C ALA A 12 -13.31 15.26 2.02
N ALA A 13 -14.47 15.36 1.35
CA ALA A 13 -14.56 15.78 -0.05
C ALA A 13 -14.35 17.28 -0.20
N GLN A 14 -14.81 18.06 0.79
CA GLN A 14 -14.54 19.49 0.87
C GLN A 14 -13.07 19.79 1.17
N LEU A 15 -12.46 19.04 2.08
CA LEU A 15 -11.02 19.12 2.37
C LEU A 15 -10.22 18.76 1.11
N TYR A 16 -10.53 17.66 0.45
CA TYR A 16 -9.85 17.26 -0.79
C TYR A 16 -9.94 18.38 -1.85
N LYS A 17 -11.14 18.92 -2.14
CA LYS A 17 -11.29 20.05 -3.07
C LYS A 17 -10.51 21.31 -2.66
N LYS A 18 -10.37 21.55 -1.36
CA LYS A 18 -9.65 22.71 -0.81
C LYS A 18 -8.13 22.56 -0.95
N TYR A 19 -7.60 21.35 -0.81
CA TYR A 19 -6.16 21.08 -0.81
C TYR A 19 -5.63 20.52 -2.14
N GLU A 20 -6.48 20.02 -3.04
CA GLU A 20 -6.10 19.48 -4.36
C GLU A 20 -5.41 20.50 -5.28
N ALA A 21 -5.74 21.79 -5.14
CA ALA A 21 -5.27 22.86 -6.04
C ALA A 21 -3.75 23.12 -6.04
N GLY A 22 -2.97 22.49 -5.15
CA GLY A 22 -1.52 22.66 -5.03
C GLY A 22 -0.68 21.41 -5.28
N TYR A 23 -1.28 20.23 -5.44
CA TYR A 23 -0.55 18.97 -5.47
C TYR A 23 -0.67 18.27 -6.84
N PRO A 24 0.44 17.86 -7.47
CA PRO A 24 0.42 17.29 -8.81
C PRO A 24 -0.24 15.91 -8.90
N ASP A 25 -0.49 15.24 -7.76
CA ASP A 25 -1.13 13.93 -7.63
C ASP A 25 -1.61 13.68 -6.18
N PRO A 26 -2.70 14.32 -5.71
CA PRO A 26 -3.14 14.21 -4.33
C PRO A 26 -3.81 12.86 -4.05
N PHE A 27 -3.42 12.20 -2.96
CA PHE A 27 -4.10 10.99 -2.47
C PHE A 27 -5.60 11.25 -2.26
N ASN A 28 -6.45 10.43 -2.88
CA ASN A 28 -7.90 10.60 -2.84
C ASN A 28 -8.56 9.48 -2.03
N ILE A 29 -8.87 9.74 -0.76
CA ILE A 29 -9.54 8.78 0.13
C ILE A 29 -10.90 8.26 -0.43
N PHE A 30 -11.55 8.99 -1.34
CA PHE A 30 -12.78 8.53 -2.00
C PHE A 30 -12.57 7.45 -3.05
N SER A 31 -11.37 7.30 -3.62
CA SER A 31 -11.07 6.14 -4.50
C SER A 31 -11.17 4.84 -3.71
N VAL A 32 -10.75 4.89 -2.44
CA VAL A 32 -10.80 3.77 -1.49
C VAL A 32 -12.22 3.52 -0.98
N LEU A 33 -12.99 4.55 -0.62
CA LEU A 33 -14.26 4.34 0.09
C LEU A 33 -15.46 3.99 -0.82
N ARG A 34 -15.38 4.21 -2.14
CA ARG A 34 -16.54 4.10 -3.06
C ARG A 34 -16.98 2.69 -3.47
N LYS A 35 -16.30 1.62 -3.04
CA LYS A 35 -16.80 0.25 -3.30
C LYS A 35 -17.29 -0.36 -2.00
N GLU A 36 -18.56 -0.10 -1.67
CA GLU A 36 -19.25 -0.64 -0.49
C GLU A 36 -19.39 -2.16 -0.50
N LYS A 37 -19.14 -2.83 -1.64
CA LYS A 37 -19.33 -4.29 -1.80
C LYS A 37 -18.09 -5.14 -1.54
N ASP A 38 -16.95 -4.53 -1.21
CA ASP A 38 -15.64 -5.19 -1.14
C ASP A 38 -14.90 -4.88 0.17
N GLU A 39 -15.59 -5.03 1.31
CA GLU A 39 -15.00 -4.81 2.64
C GLU A 39 -13.74 -5.67 2.86
N VAL A 40 -13.74 -6.91 2.36
CA VAL A 40 -12.61 -7.86 2.47
C VAL A 40 -11.32 -7.30 1.89
N TYR A 41 -11.40 -6.55 0.77
CA TYR A 41 -10.23 -5.99 0.08
C TYR A 41 -10.00 -4.50 0.41
N LEU A 42 -10.77 -3.94 1.33
CA LEU A 42 -10.71 -2.53 1.67
C LEU A 42 -9.32 -2.13 2.18
N HIS A 43 -8.71 -2.96 3.03
CA HIS A 43 -7.40 -2.68 3.63
C HIS A 43 -6.27 -2.66 2.59
N SER A 44 -6.17 -3.70 1.76
CA SER A 44 -5.15 -3.77 0.71
C SER A 44 -5.37 -2.69 -0.34
N ARG A 45 -6.62 -2.34 -0.66
CA ARG A 45 -6.90 -1.17 -1.53
C ARG A 45 -6.50 0.15 -0.90
N PHE A 46 -6.79 0.36 0.38
CA PHE A 46 -6.39 1.57 1.09
C PHE A 46 -4.87 1.75 1.07
N LEU A 47 -4.13 0.70 1.44
CA LEU A 47 -2.67 0.74 1.41
C LEU A 47 -2.12 0.92 0.01
N TYR A 48 -2.70 0.25 -1.00
CA TYR A 48 -2.29 0.45 -2.38
C TYR A 48 -2.40 1.92 -2.78
N GLU A 49 -3.56 2.55 -2.57
CA GLU A 49 -3.77 3.94 -2.95
C GLU A 49 -2.85 4.89 -2.16
N LEU A 50 -2.54 4.55 -0.89
CA LEU A 50 -1.65 5.35 -0.04
C LEU A 50 -0.19 5.30 -0.51
N LEU A 51 0.29 4.11 -0.92
CA LEU A 51 1.70 3.84 -1.23
C LEU A 51 2.04 3.95 -2.71
N ASN A 52 1.06 3.75 -3.61
CA ASN A 52 1.28 3.72 -5.04
C ASN A 52 1.43 5.13 -5.63
N TYR A 53 2.65 5.48 -6.04
CA TYR A 53 2.92 6.74 -6.72
C TYR A 53 2.84 6.59 -8.23
N SER A 54 1.99 7.40 -8.88
CA SER A 54 1.78 7.30 -10.34
C SER A 54 2.90 7.95 -11.16
N LYS A 55 3.74 8.79 -10.55
CA LYS A 55 4.85 9.50 -11.21
C LYS A 55 6.13 9.52 -10.36
N PRO A 56 7.32 9.29 -10.96
CA PRO A 56 8.60 9.50 -10.29
C PRO A 56 8.75 10.99 -9.95
N GLY A 57 8.42 11.38 -8.73
CA GLY A 57 8.43 12.76 -8.23
C GLY A 57 7.09 13.29 -7.70
N SER A 58 6.04 12.46 -7.62
CA SER A 58 4.80 12.87 -6.93
C SER A 58 4.90 12.68 -5.41
N GLN A 59 4.08 13.44 -4.68
CA GLN A 59 3.99 13.41 -3.21
C GLN A 59 3.70 12.01 -2.63
N THR A 60 3.11 11.13 -3.43
CA THR A 60 2.90 9.72 -3.06
C THR A 60 4.21 8.94 -2.90
N ARG A 61 5.32 9.44 -3.45
CA ARG A 61 6.67 8.94 -3.14
C ARG A 61 7.06 9.24 -1.69
N GLU A 62 6.68 10.40 -1.15
CA GLU A 62 6.92 10.77 0.26
C GLU A 62 6.13 9.82 1.19
N ASN A 63 4.87 9.50 0.88
CA ASN A 63 4.09 8.52 1.65
C ASN A 63 4.77 7.15 1.73
N LEU A 64 5.30 6.66 0.60
CA LEU A 64 6.00 5.39 0.57
C LEU A 64 7.31 5.48 1.38
N GLU A 65 8.08 6.54 1.19
CA GLU A 65 9.33 6.78 1.93
C GLU A 65 9.09 6.80 3.45
N ASP A 66 8.12 7.60 3.91
CA ASP A 66 7.72 7.70 5.31
C ASP A 66 7.23 6.35 5.86
N PHE A 67 6.43 5.62 5.07
CA PHE A 67 5.96 4.29 5.44
C PHE A 67 7.14 3.33 5.65
N LEU A 68 8.10 3.29 4.71
CA LEU A 68 9.27 2.41 4.80
C LEU A 68 10.15 2.77 6.00
N GLN A 69 10.33 4.06 6.27
CA GLN A 69 11.03 4.51 7.47
C GLN A 69 10.33 4.05 8.75
N HIS A 70 8.99 4.18 8.81
CA HIS A 70 8.21 3.81 10.00
C HIS A 70 8.24 2.31 10.29
N VAL A 71 8.24 1.46 9.26
CA VAL A 71 8.32 0.00 9.39
C VAL A 71 9.76 -0.53 9.44
N GLY A 72 10.77 0.35 9.47
CA GLY A 72 12.18 -0.02 9.63
C GLY A 72 12.81 -0.68 8.40
N VAL A 73 12.30 -0.42 7.20
CA VAL A 73 12.90 -0.91 5.94
C VAL A 73 13.93 0.09 5.44
N GLU A 74 15.19 -0.26 5.60
CA GLU A 74 16.32 0.59 5.19
C GLU A 74 16.91 0.19 3.82
N GLY A 75 17.33 1.20 3.06
CA GLY A 75 18.07 1.03 1.81
C GLY A 75 17.25 0.38 0.69
N PHE A 76 15.95 0.67 0.60
CA PHE A 76 15.12 0.32 -0.54
C PHE A 76 15.14 1.45 -1.57
N GLU A 77 15.46 1.13 -2.82
CA GLU A 77 15.57 2.10 -3.91
C GLU A 77 14.19 2.47 -4.45
N LEU A 78 13.75 3.70 -4.18
CA LEU A 78 12.45 4.19 -4.63
C LEU A 78 12.43 4.55 -6.12
N TRP A 79 13.57 4.87 -6.74
CA TRP A 79 13.58 5.20 -8.16
C TRP A 79 13.27 3.97 -9.02
N GLY A 80 12.17 4.02 -9.76
CA GLY A 80 11.72 2.91 -10.61
C GLY A 80 10.99 1.80 -9.87
N ALA A 81 10.72 1.96 -8.57
CA ALA A 81 9.90 1.00 -7.84
C ALA A 81 8.45 1.01 -8.34
N LYS A 82 7.77 -0.13 -8.21
CA LYS A 82 6.38 -0.35 -8.59
C LYS A 82 5.63 -0.94 -7.40
N VAL A 83 4.48 -0.38 -7.08
CA VAL A 83 3.55 -0.94 -6.09
C VAL A 83 2.49 -1.75 -6.85
N GLU A 84 2.26 -2.99 -6.43
CA GLU A 84 1.27 -3.88 -7.01
C GLU A 84 0.41 -4.48 -5.91
N ARG A 85 -0.90 -4.63 -6.18
CA ARG A 85 -1.89 -5.17 -5.25
C ARG A 85 -2.36 -6.55 -5.70
N GLU A 86 -2.55 -7.46 -4.75
CA GLU A 86 -3.20 -8.77 -4.94
C GLU A 86 -2.55 -9.62 -6.05
N ARG A 87 -1.22 -9.60 -6.15
CA ARG A 87 -0.49 -10.46 -7.10
C ARG A 87 0.31 -11.52 -6.36
N ASP A 88 0.29 -12.74 -6.91
CA ASP A 88 0.99 -13.91 -6.37
C ASP A 88 0.53 -14.25 -4.94
N TYR A 89 -0.76 -13.98 -4.67
CA TYR A 89 -1.44 -14.11 -3.38
C TYR A 89 -0.92 -13.16 -2.28
N ILE A 90 -0.03 -12.23 -2.61
CA ILE A 90 0.46 -11.21 -1.69
C ILE A 90 -0.48 -10.00 -1.72
N ASP A 91 -0.86 -9.50 -0.55
CA ASP A 91 -1.76 -8.33 -0.43
C ASP A 91 -1.21 -7.11 -1.17
N ILE A 92 0.01 -6.70 -0.83
CA ILE A 92 0.75 -5.63 -1.51
C ILE A 92 2.20 -6.05 -1.68
N ARG A 93 2.75 -5.76 -2.86
CA ARG A 93 4.20 -5.87 -3.10
C ARG A 93 4.76 -4.61 -3.69
N ILE A 94 5.99 -4.31 -3.30
CA ILE A 94 6.76 -3.17 -3.79
C ILE A 94 8.05 -3.72 -4.37
N ILE A 95 8.20 -3.62 -5.68
CA ILE A 95 9.33 -4.23 -6.39
C ILE A 95 10.16 -3.16 -7.09
N ASN A 96 11.47 -3.36 -7.08
CA ASN A 96 12.39 -2.63 -7.93
C ASN A 96 13.23 -3.64 -8.72
N ASP A 97 12.91 -3.78 -10.00
CA ASP A 97 13.56 -4.74 -10.89
C ASP A 97 15.04 -4.38 -11.15
N THR A 98 15.39 -3.10 -11.12
CA THR A 98 16.75 -2.62 -11.36
C THR A 98 17.66 -2.90 -10.17
N SER A 99 17.21 -2.58 -8.95
CA SER A 99 17.98 -2.85 -7.73
C SER A 99 17.77 -4.28 -7.21
N ARG A 100 16.88 -5.07 -7.83
CA ARG A 100 16.50 -6.43 -7.43
C ARG A 100 16.02 -6.51 -5.98
N GLN A 101 15.19 -5.55 -5.58
CA GLN A 101 14.62 -5.46 -4.25
C GLN A 101 13.11 -5.73 -4.29
N ALA A 102 12.60 -6.39 -3.26
CA ALA A 102 11.18 -6.59 -3.08
C ALA A 102 10.78 -6.37 -1.62
N ILE A 103 9.60 -5.80 -1.41
CA ILE A 103 8.92 -5.71 -0.12
C ILE A 103 7.58 -6.39 -0.30
N MET A 104 7.24 -7.29 0.61
CA MET A 104 5.93 -7.92 0.69
C MET A 104 5.22 -7.39 1.91
N ILE A 105 3.98 -6.96 1.77
CA ILE A 105 3.15 -6.47 2.86
C ILE A 105 1.92 -7.36 2.91
N GLU A 106 1.67 -7.95 4.07
CA GLU A 106 0.50 -8.76 4.38
C GLU A 106 -0.32 -8.09 5.48
N ASN A 107 -1.60 -7.83 5.22
CA ASN A 107 -2.52 -7.29 6.21
C ASN A 107 -3.09 -8.43 7.05
N LYS A 108 -2.47 -8.71 8.20
CA LYS A 108 -2.86 -9.78 9.12
C LYS A 108 -3.73 -9.24 10.26
N ILE A 109 -4.82 -8.58 9.92
CA ILE A 109 -5.75 -7.97 10.90
C ILE A 109 -6.55 -9.04 11.67
N GLU A 110 -6.90 -10.16 11.03
CA GLU A 110 -7.76 -11.20 11.63
C GLU A 110 -7.28 -12.66 11.44
N ALA A 111 -6.12 -12.88 10.82
CA ALA A 111 -5.70 -14.22 10.39
C ALA A 111 -4.60 -14.83 11.26
N SER A 112 -4.83 -16.08 11.71
CA SER A 112 -3.79 -16.95 12.25
C SER A 112 -2.78 -17.32 11.16
N ASP A 113 -1.48 -17.14 11.43
CA ASP A 113 -0.40 -17.41 10.48
C ASP A 113 -0.47 -18.83 9.91
N ARG A 114 -0.51 -18.94 8.58
CA ARG A 114 -0.22 -20.18 7.85
C ARG A 114 1.21 -20.10 7.34
N SER A 115 2.14 -20.70 8.08
CA SER A 115 3.58 -20.75 7.75
C SER A 115 3.89 -21.17 6.30
N GLU A 116 3.07 -22.04 5.70
CA GLU A 116 3.22 -22.49 4.31
C GLU A 116 3.03 -21.39 3.26
N GLN A 117 2.31 -20.33 3.60
CA GLN A 117 2.05 -19.21 2.69
C GLN A 117 3.32 -18.37 2.51
N LEU A 118 4.08 -18.17 3.59
CA LEU A 118 5.29 -17.34 3.61
C LEU A 118 6.42 -17.95 2.80
N GLN A 119 6.63 -19.27 2.95
CA GLN A 119 7.65 -19.98 2.19
C GLN A 119 7.39 -19.85 0.68
N LYS A 120 6.13 -20.08 0.25
CA LYS A 120 5.76 -19.97 -1.17
C LYS A 120 6.01 -18.58 -1.75
N TYR A 121 5.82 -17.53 -0.97
CA TYR A 121 6.09 -16.16 -1.42
C TYR A 121 7.56 -15.88 -1.54
N TYR A 122 8.34 -16.30 -0.55
CA TYR A 122 9.79 -16.18 -0.59
C TYR A 122 10.36 -16.92 -1.81
N ASP A 123 9.96 -18.17 -2.03
CA ASP A 123 10.38 -19.00 -3.17
C ASP A 123 10.00 -18.38 -4.52
N THR A 124 8.90 -17.63 -4.57
CA THR A 124 8.45 -16.95 -5.79
C THR A 124 9.31 -15.72 -6.09
N LEU A 125 9.67 -14.93 -5.08
CA LEU A 125 10.41 -13.69 -5.24
C LEU A 125 11.93 -13.89 -5.32
N GLU A 126 12.50 -14.86 -4.62
CA GLU A 126 13.96 -15.08 -4.58
C GLU A 126 14.55 -15.39 -5.96
N LYS A 127 13.73 -15.86 -6.90
CA LYS A 127 14.11 -16.07 -8.31
C LYS A 127 14.54 -14.79 -9.00
N ASN A 128 13.92 -13.65 -8.64
CA ASN A 128 14.09 -12.38 -9.33
C ASN A 128 14.72 -11.30 -8.44
N TYR A 129 14.59 -11.41 -7.12
CA TYR A 129 14.97 -10.38 -6.16
C TYR A 129 15.98 -10.93 -5.15
N SER A 130 17.06 -10.18 -4.90
CA SER A 130 18.14 -10.57 -3.99
C SER A 130 18.00 -9.99 -2.58
N LYS A 131 17.13 -8.98 -2.40
CA LYS A 131 16.83 -8.38 -1.09
C LYS A 131 15.31 -8.35 -0.93
N ILE A 132 14.80 -9.12 0.01
CA ILE A 132 13.36 -9.30 0.24
C ILE A 132 13.04 -8.88 1.67
N HIS A 133 12.09 -7.97 1.84
CA HIS A 133 11.60 -7.51 3.13
C HIS A 133 10.14 -7.97 3.33
N PRO A 134 9.89 -8.99 4.17
CA PRO A 134 8.53 -9.33 4.58
C PRO A 134 8.05 -8.36 5.66
N LEU A 135 6.84 -7.82 5.50
CA LEU A 135 6.15 -6.95 6.45
C LEU A 135 4.77 -7.52 6.77
N TYR A 136 4.47 -7.65 8.05
CA TYR A 136 3.16 -8.05 8.54
C TYR A 136 2.52 -6.88 9.26
N LEU A 137 1.43 -6.37 8.71
CA LEU A 137 0.64 -5.33 9.35
C LEU A 137 -0.42 -6.02 10.18
N THR A 138 -0.17 -6.11 11.48
CA THR A 138 -1.11 -6.62 12.47
C THR A 138 -1.68 -5.47 13.29
N LEU A 139 -2.71 -5.72 14.09
CA LEU A 139 -3.32 -4.71 14.96
C LEU A 139 -2.52 -4.42 16.25
N TYR A 140 -1.43 -5.14 16.53
CA TYR A 140 -0.74 -5.12 17.83
C TYR A 140 0.79 -5.16 17.71
#